data_AF-A0A350JK39-F1
#
_entry.id   AF-A0A350JK39-F1
#
_cell.length_a   1.000
_cell.length_b   1.000
_cell.length_c   1.000
_cell.angle_alpha   90.00
_cell.angle_beta   90.00
_cell.angle_gamma   90.00
#
_symmetry.space_group_name_H-M   'P 1'
#
loop_
_entity.id
_entity.type
_entity.pdbx_description
1 polymer ?
#
loop_
_entity_poly.entity_id
_entity_poly.type
_entity_poly.pdbx_seq_one_letter_code
_entity_poly.pdbx_strand_id
1 'polypeptide(L)'
;MIDLEEEFNFTNKRKHPTNYKKIVYRHLKADQSQYFAQLLEKEGIDYETQVDEEDPKKPIYFGLARIHEKRSDHLNYVALGLNRRKFIDSVALRWIIIFVSVFVIALAILGALVSQ
;
A
#
# COMPACT_ATOMS: atom_id res chain seq x y z
N MET A 1 8.84 17.15 -20.95
CA MET A 1 7.39 17.40 -20.80
C MET A 1 7.06 16.91 -19.41
N ILE A 2 6.56 17.75 -18.51
CA ILE A 2 6.20 17.32 -17.15
C ILE A 2 5.02 16.37 -17.30
N ASP A 3 5.22 15.10 -16.98
CA ASP A 3 4.16 14.10 -17.04
C ASP A 3 3.26 14.31 -15.82
N LEU A 4 2.19 15.10 -15.99
CA LEU A 4 1.30 15.50 -14.90
C LEU A 4 0.65 14.29 -14.21
N GLU A 5 0.51 13.14 -14.89
CA GLU A 5 0.09 11.89 -14.26
C GLU A 5 1.08 11.39 -13.20
N GLU A 6 2.35 11.78 -13.32
CA GLU A 6 3.45 11.34 -12.48
C GLU A 6 3.43 11.99 -11.09
N GLU A 7 2.99 13.26 -11.02
CA GLU A 7 2.80 14.04 -9.79
C GLU A 7 1.47 13.74 -9.08
N PHE A 8 0.40 13.46 -9.83
CA PHE A 8 -0.94 13.22 -9.28
C PHE A 8 -1.26 11.76 -8.98
N ASN A 9 -0.35 10.82 -9.24
CA ASN A 9 -0.56 9.43 -8.83
C ASN A 9 -0.36 9.29 -7.31
N PHE A 10 -1.49 9.35 -6.59
CA PHE A 10 -1.56 9.11 -5.14
C PHE A 10 -1.19 7.67 -4.75
N THR A 11 -1.15 6.75 -5.72
CA THR A 11 -0.68 5.38 -5.53
C THR A 11 0.72 5.20 -6.10
N ASN A 12 1.45 4.22 -5.60
CA ASN A 12 2.78 3.93 -6.11
C ASN A 12 2.77 2.96 -7.31
N LYS A 13 1.58 2.59 -7.80
CA LYS A 13 1.37 1.62 -8.88
C LYS A 13 1.20 2.33 -10.21
N ARG A 14 1.83 1.79 -11.24
CA ARG A 14 1.83 2.32 -12.61
C ARG A 14 1.67 1.20 -13.63
N LYS A 15 1.21 1.59 -14.82
CA LYS A 15 1.26 0.72 -16.00
C LYS A 15 2.63 0.88 -16.64
N HIS A 16 3.20 -0.21 -17.15
CA HIS A 16 4.45 -0.13 -17.88
C HIS A 16 4.20 0.59 -19.22
N PRO A 17 5.01 1.61 -19.60
CA PRO A 17 4.76 2.42 -20.80
C PRO A 17 4.80 1.60 -22.09
N THR A 18 5.75 0.67 -22.19
CA THR A 18 5.96 -0.16 -23.38
C THR A 18 5.23 -1.51 -23.37
N ASN A 19 4.90 -2.09 -22.21
CA ASN A 19 4.39 -3.46 -22.09
C ASN A 19 3.15 -3.56 -21.20
N TYR A 20 1.96 -3.63 -21.81
CA TYR A 20 0.68 -3.72 -21.10
C TYR A 20 0.53 -4.95 -20.17
N LYS A 21 1.36 -5.98 -20.35
CA LYS A 21 1.36 -7.19 -19.52
C LYS A 21 2.19 -7.01 -18.24
N LYS A 22 2.85 -5.87 -18.06
CA LYS A 22 3.63 -5.56 -16.88
C LYS A 22 3.01 -4.41 -16.08
N ILE A 23 3.09 -4.53 -14.77
CA ILE A 23 2.75 -3.49 -13.80
C ILE A 23 4.04 -3.04 -13.14
N VAL A 24 4.11 -1.76 -12.79
CA VAL A 24 5.31 -1.17 -12.20
C VAL A 24 4.97 -0.58 -10.84
N TYR A 25 5.70 -0.95 -9.80
CA TYR A 25 5.61 -0.34 -8.48
C TYR A 25 6.82 0.55 -8.23
N ARG A 26 6.58 1.79 -7.80
CA ARG A 26 7.61 2.77 -7.46
C ARG A 26 7.81 2.83 -5.94
N HIS A 27 9.04 2.71 -5.46
CA HIS A 27 9.36 2.88 -4.04
C HIS A 27 10.40 3.99 -3.87
N LEU A 28 10.06 5.00 -3.07
CA LEU A 28 10.95 6.12 -2.75
C LEU A 28 11.88 5.81 -1.56
N LYS A 29 11.52 4.85 -0.72
CA LYS A 29 12.28 4.47 0.47
C LYS A 29 12.96 3.11 0.25
N ALA A 30 14.26 3.05 0.48
CA ALA A 30 15.06 1.82 0.35
C ALA A 30 14.56 0.69 1.26
N ASP A 31 14.15 1.00 2.50
CA ASP A 31 13.64 -0.03 3.41
C ASP A 31 12.36 -0.70 2.87
N GLN A 32 11.48 0.10 2.25
CA GLN A 32 10.23 -0.39 1.70
C GLN A 32 10.46 -1.22 0.43
N SER A 33 11.40 -0.80 -0.43
CA SER A 33 11.75 -1.57 -1.64
C SER A 33 12.42 -2.90 -1.30
N GLN A 34 13.35 -2.91 -0.33
CA GLN A 34 14.01 -4.13 0.14
C GLN A 34 13.00 -5.10 0.75
N TYR A 35 12.09 -4.61 1.59
CA TYR A 35 11.06 -5.45 2.18
C TYR A 35 10.06 -5.96 1.13
N PHE A 36 9.71 -5.15 0.13
CA PHE A 36 8.89 -5.60 -1.00
C PHE A 36 9.59 -6.72 -1.80
N ALA A 37 10.87 -6.56 -2.12
CA ALA A 37 11.66 -7.60 -2.80
C ALA A 37 11.65 -8.92 -2.02
N GLN A 38 11.89 -8.88 -0.71
CA GLN A 38 11.83 -10.07 0.16
C GLN A 38 10.44 -10.75 0.16
N LEU A 39 9.37 -9.96 0.11
CA LEU A 39 8.01 -10.50 0.03
C LEU A 39 7.74 -11.19 -1.32
N LEU A 40 8.25 -10.62 -2.42
CA LEU A 40 8.13 -11.21 -3.76
C LEU A 40 8.91 -12.51 -3.89
N GLU A 41 10.15 -12.55 -3.39
CA GLU A 41 10.98 -13.76 -3.35
C GLU A 41 10.30 -14.88 -2.54
N LYS A 42 9.72 -14.55 -1.38
CA LYS A 42 9.00 -15.51 -0.53
C LYS A 42 7.77 -16.11 -1.21
N GLU A 43 7.07 -15.33 -2.03
CA GLU A 43 5.92 -15.82 -2.81
C GLU A 43 6.31 -16.44 -4.16
N GLY A 44 7.60 -16.45 -4.51
CA GLY A 44 8.09 -16.98 -5.79
C GLY A 44 7.59 -16.18 -6.99
N ILE A 45 7.45 -14.86 -6.85
CA ILE A 45 7.01 -13.97 -7.93
C ILE A 45 8.22 -13.34 -8.59
N ASP A 46 8.40 -13.60 -9.88
CA ASP A 46 9.46 -12.97 -10.68
C ASP A 46 9.23 -11.47 -10.85
N TYR A 47 10.31 -10.69 -10.72
CA TYR A 47 10.28 -9.24 -10.88
C TYR A 47 11.56 -8.72 -11.54
N GLU A 48 11.42 -7.59 -12.22
CA GLU A 48 12.53 -6.79 -12.73
C GLU A 48 12.69 -5.56 -11.84
N THR A 49 13.94 -5.15 -11.57
CA THR A 49 14.24 -3.97 -10.76
C THR A 49 15.07 -2.97 -11.54
N GLN A 50 14.73 -1.68 -11.41
CA GLN A 50 15.46 -0.58 -12.00
C GLN A 50 15.58 0.55 -10.97
N VAL A 51 16.77 1.11 -10.84
CA VAL A 51 17.04 2.30 -10.03
C VAL A 51 17.21 3.47 -10.97
N ASP A 52 16.46 4.54 -10.72
CA ASP A 52 16.66 5.80 -11.43
C ASP A 52 17.71 6.63 -10.67
N GLU A 53 18.93 6.65 -11.19
CA GLU A 53 20.05 7.37 -10.56
C GLU A 53 20.03 8.88 -10.84
N GLU A 54 19.23 9.33 -11.81
CA GLU A 54 19.15 10.74 -12.23
C GLU A 54 18.21 11.55 -11.34
N ASP A 55 17.19 10.93 -10.75
CA ASP A 55 16.28 11.60 -9.80
C ASP A 55 16.94 11.76 -8.41
N PRO A 56 16.90 12.94 -7.77
CA PRO A 56 17.46 13.18 -6.44
C PRO A 56 16.91 12.24 -5.34
N LYS A 57 15.70 11.69 -5.53
CA LYS A 57 15.08 10.73 -4.59
C LYS A 57 15.43 9.27 -4.88
N LYS A 58 16.12 8.99 -5.98
CA LYS A 58 16.54 7.65 -6.44
C LYS A 58 15.45 6.58 -6.31
N PRO A 59 14.28 6.78 -6.93
CA PRO A 59 13.18 5.83 -6.84
C PRO A 59 13.60 4.47 -7.41
N ILE A 60 13.17 3.42 -6.73
CA ILE A 60 13.36 2.03 -7.17
C ILE A 60 12.05 1.54 -7.78
N TYR A 61 12.12 1.08 -9.02
CA TYR A 61 11.00 0.55 -9.78
C TYR A 61 11.05 -0.98 -9.79
N PHE A 62 9.88 -1.60 -9.63
CA PHE A 62 9.68 -3.04 -9.73
C PHE A 62 8.68 -3.35 -10.84
N GLY A 63 9.13 -4.00 -11.90
CA GLY A 63 8.30 -4.48 -13.00
C GLY A 63 7.86 -5.92 -12.77
N LEU A 64 6.55 -6.17 -12.63
CA LEU A 64 5.98 -7.50 -12.40
C LEU A 64 5.00 -7.88 -13.50
N ALA A 65 4.82 -9.18 -13.70
CA ALA A 65 3.78 -9.68 -14.60
C ALA A 65 2.38 -9.39 -14.04
N ARG A 66 1.51 -8.84 -14.89
CA ARG A 66 0.14 -8.45 -14.51
C ARG A 66 -0.73 -9.62 -14.05
N ILE A 67 -0.37 -10.86 -14.38
CA ILE A 67 -1.08 -12.05 -13.88
C ILE A 67 -1.01 -12.16 -12.34
N HIS A 68 0.03 -11.60 -11.72
CA HIS A 68 0.22 -11.59 -10.27
C HIS A 68 -0.29 -10.31 -9.60
N GLU A 69 -0.93 -9.40 -10.35
CA GLU A 69 -1.33 -8.06 -9.91
C GLU A 69 -2.02 -8.04 -8.54
N LYS A 70 -3.02 -8.91 -8.32
CA LYS A 70 -3.74 -8.95 -7.04
C LYS A 70 -2.83 -9.31 -5.85
N ARG A 71 -1.89 -10.25 -6.03
CA ARG A 71 -0.96 -10.66 -4.97
C ARG A 71 0.09 -9.59 -4.74
N SER A 72 0.68 -9.10 -5.83
CA SER A 72 1.66 -8.02 -5.82
C SER A 72 1.11 -6.75 -5.18
N ASP A 73 -0.15 -6.40 -5.41
CA ASP A 73 -0.80 -5.26 -4.77
C ASP A 73 -0.87 -5.43 -3.25
N HIS A 74 -1.28 -6.61 -2.77
CA HIS A 74 -1.32 -6.91 -1.35
C HIS A 74 0.07 -6.81 -0.71
N LEU A 75 1.09 -7.44 -1.30
CA LEU A 75 2.46 -7.39 -0.82
C LEU A 75 3.01 -5.96 -0.83
N ASN A 76 2.67 -5.18 -1.85
CA ASN A 76 3.04 -3.78 -1.96
C ASN A 76 2.40 -2.93 -0.84
N TYR A 77 1.13 -3.16 -0.49
CA TYR A 77 0.51 -2.48 0.65
C TYR A 77 1.18 -2.84 1.98
N VAL A 78 1.55 -4.11 2.17
CA VAL A 78 2.32 -4.54 3.35
C VAL A 78 3.67 -3.83 3.39
N ALA A 79 4.36 -3.70 2.26
CA ALA A 79 5.63 -3.00 2.17
C ALA A 79 5.53 -1.49 2.41
N LEU A 80 4.50 -0.83 1.87
CA LEU A 80 4.22 0.59 2.14
C LEU A 80 3.82 0.86 3.59
N GLY A 81 3.22 -0.14 4.24
CA GLY A 81 2.89 -0.13 5.65
C GLY A 81 4.12 -0.22 6.58
N LEU A 82 5.28 -0.59 6.05
CA LEU A 82 6.52 -0.66 6.82
C LEU A 82 6.84 0.71 7.43
N ASN A 83 7.01 0.72 8.75
CA ASN A 83 7.30 1.91 9.56
C ASN A 83 6.21 3.00 9.53
N ARG A 84 4.96 2.68 9.14
CA ARG A 84 3.85 3.61 9.37
C ARG A 84 3.53 3.70 10.86
N ARG A 85 3.55 4.92 11.40
CA ARG A 85 3.03 5.21 12.74
C ARG A 85 1.56 4.83 12.80
N LYS A 86 1.13 4.35 13.97
CA LYS A 86 -0.27 3.99 14.17
C LYS A 86 -1.09 5.29 14.17
N PHE A 87 -2.30 5.28 13.63
CA PHE A 87 -3.12 6.51 13.51
C PHE A 87 -3.35 7.23 14.84
N ILE A 88 -3.50 6.47 15.94
CA ILE A 88 -3.60 6.99 17.31
C ILE A 88 -2.48 6.35 18.13
N ASP A 89 -1.37 7.05 18.36
CA ASP A 89 -0.20 6.46 19.03
C ASP A 89 -0.52 5.94 20.45
N SER A 90 -1.41 6.61 21.19
CA SER A 90 -1.84 6.18 22.52
C SER A 90 -2.71 4.92 22.46
N VAL A 91 -2.22 3.85 23.10
CA VAL A 91 -2.94 2.57 23.20
C VAL A 91 -4.26 2.73 23.95
N ALA A 92 -4.27 3.47 25.06
CA ALA A 92 -5.47 3.71 25.85
C ALA A 92 -6.54 4.47 25.05
N LEU A 93 -6.16 5.57 24.41
CA LEU A 93 -7.10 6.38 23.63
C LEU A 93 -7.70 5.60 22.46
N ARG A 94 -6.89 4.77 21.79
CA ARG A 94 -7.36 3.93 20.70
C ARG A 94 -8.44 2.95 21.15
N TRP A 95 -8.24 2.26 22.27
CA TRP A 95 -9.22 1.31 22.78
C TRP A 95 -10.50 1.99 23.27
N ILE A 96 -10.40 3.17 23.89
CA ILE A 96 -11.56 3.96 24.29
C ILE A 96 -12.41 4.32 23.07
N ILE A 97 -11.80 4.85 22.00
CA ILE A 97 -12.52 5.24 20.78
C ILE A 97 -13.20 4.03 20.12
N ILE A 98 -12.50 2.91 20.01
CA ILE A 98 -13.07 1.67 19.49
C ILE A 98 -14.27 1.23 20.34
N PHE A 99 -14.10 1.21 21.67
CA PHE A 99 -15.16 0.80 22.59
C PHE A 99 -16.40 1.70 22.47
N VAL A 100 -16.23 3.02 22.52
CA VAL A 100 -17.34 3.97 22.37
C VAL A 100 -18.04 3.79 21.03
N SER A 101 -17.29 3.60 19.94
CA SER A 101 -17.86 3.39 18.60
C SER A 101 -18.71 2.13 18.54
N VAL A 102 -18.19 1.01 19.04
CA VAL A 102 -18.91 -0.27 19.11
C VAL A 102 -20.13 -0.15 20.02
N PHE A 103 -20.00 0.55 21.14
CA PHE A 103 -21.09 0.76 22.09
C PHE A 103 -22.24 1.56 21.49
N VAL A 104 -21.95 2.66 20.79
CA VAL A 104 -22.98 3.47 20.09
C VAL A 104 -23.68 2.63 19.01
N ILE A 105 -22.93 1.84 18.24
CA ILE A 105 -23.51 0.94 17.23
C ILE A 105 -24.41 -0.10 17.90
N ALA A 106 -23.98 -0.70 19.01
CA ALA A 106 -24.77 -1.66 19.75
C ALA A 106 -26.07 -1.06 20.30
N LEU A 107 -26.00 0.16 20.88
CA LEU A 107 -27.18 0.89 21.33
C LEU A 107 -28.15 1.21 20.17
N ALA A 108 -27.62 1.60 19.00
CA ALA A 108 -28.43 1.86 17.82
C ALA A 108 -29.17 0.59 17.35
N ILE A 109 -28.50 -0.56 17.34
CA ILE A 109 -29.10 -1.85 16.99
C ILE A 109 -30.19 -2.23 18.00
N LEU A 110 -29.91 -2.16 19.30
CA LEU A 110 -30.88 -2.47 20.34
C LEU A 110 -32.09 -1.54 20.29
N GLY A 111 -31.87 -0.23 20.10
CA GLY A 111 -32.94 0.74 19.93
C GLY A 111 -33.81 0.46 18.71
N ALA A 112 -33.20 0.07 17.58
CA ALA A 112 -33.94 -0.32 16.39
C ALA A 112 -34.80 -1.58 16.59
N LEU A 113 -34.31 -2.55 17.38
CA LEU A 113 -35.05 -3.77 17.70
C LEU A 113 -36.19 -3.54 18.72
N VAL A 114 -35.98 -2.68 19.71
CA VAL A 114 -37.00 -2.36 20.74
C VAL A 114 -38.06 -1.39 20.21
N SER A 115 -37.73 -0.57 19.22
CA SER A 115 -38.66 0.39 18.62
C SER A 115 -39.55 -0.21 17.51
N GLN A 116 -39.38 -1.50 17.19
CA GLN A 116 -40.29 -2.28 16.34
C GLN A 116 -41.38 -2.92 17.20
#